data_AF-A0A2V9T4J2-F1
#
_entry.id   AF-A0A2V9T4J2-F1
#
_cell.length_a   1.000
_cell.length_b   1.000
_cell.length_c   1.000
_cell.angle_alpha   90.00
_cell.angle_beta   90.00
_cell.angle_gamma   90.00
#
_symmetry.space_group_name_H-M   'P 1'
#
loop_
_entity.id
_entity.type
_entity.pdbx_description
1 polymer ?
#
loop_
_entity_poly.entity_id
_entity_poly.type
_entity_poly.pdbx_seq_one_letter_code
_entity_poly.pdbx_strand_id
1 'polypeptide(L)'
;MAYGADSADFARAFGDALDQFLREKGITQSDAAAQLGLDKTTGKARLNTYCHDSRKGSRPTPDARILYLLCTRLGFDFKYRGYKISAATLNGKGLSLAEKPVEQLLLQFDGQFNLTNQTGTASISVKRPPGRIEVALTLKGAL
;
A
#
# COMPACT_ATOMS: atom_id res chain seq x y z
N MET A 1 -4.53 18.16 18.77
CA MET A 1 -5.66 17.55 18.04
C MET A 1 -5.62 18.04 16.60
N ALA A 2 -5.08 17.26 15.66
CA ALA A 2 -4.82 17.71 14.27
C ALA A 2 -5.34 16.75 13.19
N TYR A 3 -6.05 15.67 13.56
CA TYR A 3 -6.45 14.63 12.62
C TYR A 3 -7.49 15.04 11.56
N GLY A 4 -8.25 16.13 11.79
CA GLY A 4 -9.31 16.57 10.88
C GLY A 4 -8.81 17.35 9.65
N ALA A 5 -7.79 18.20 9.82
CA ALA A 5 -7.23 19.01 8.74
C ALA A 5 -6.45 18.15 7.74
N ASP A 6 -5.71 17.15 8.23
CA ASP A 6 -4.89 16.26 7.41
C ASP A 6 -5.75 15.34 6.51
N SER A 7 -6.96 14.96 6.95
CA SER A 7 -7.84 14.09 6.17
C SER A 7 -8.51 14.84 5.01
N ALA A 8 -8.93 16.08 5.23
CA ALA A 8 -9.54 16.91 4.19
C ALA A 8 -8.54 17.34 3.12
N ASP A 9 -7.32 17.69 3.53
CA ASP A 9 -6.20 17.99 2.63
C ASP A 9 -5.86 16.79 1.72
N PHE A 10 -5.74 15.60 2.31
CA PHE A 10 -5.53 14.37 1.56
C PHE A 10 -6.65 14.09 0.56
N ALA A 11 -7.92 14.23 0.98
CA ALA A 11 -9.07 13.97 0.12
C ALA A 11 -9.11 14.92 -1.10
N ARG A 12 -8.71 16.19 -0.92
CA ARG A 12 -8.57 17.15 -2.02
C ARG A 12 -7.44 16.78 -2.95
N ALA A 13 -6.23 16.58 -2.42
CA ALA A 13 -5.06 16.23 -3.23
C ALA A 13 -5.29 14.94 -4.03
N PHE A 14 -5.90 13.92 -3.41
CA PHE A 14 -6.31 12.70 -4.09
C PHE A 14 -7.31 12.97 -5.21
N GLY A 15 -8.37 13.73 -4.93
CA GLY A 15 -9.42 14.02 -5.90
C GLY A 15 -8.93 14.81 -7.10
N ASP A 16 -8.08 15.82 -6.87
CA ASP A 16 -7.49 16.65 -7.94
C ASP A 16 -6.56 15.81 -8.81
N ALA A 17 -5.71 14.98 -8.19
CA ALA A 17 -4.84 14.06 -8.91
C ALA A 17 -5.63 13.02 -9.72
N LEU A 18 -6.73 12.50 -9.17
CA LEU A 18 -7.59 11.54 -9.85
C LEU A 18 -8.28 12.18 -11.07
N ASP A 19 -8.86 13.38 -10.93
CA ASP A 19 -9.50 14.09 -12.05
C ASP A 19 -8.48 14.37 -13.17
N GLN A 20 -7.30 14.86 -12.80
CA GLN A 20 -6.22 15.10 -13.76
C GLN A 20 -5.80 13.81 -14.47
N PHE A 21 -5.57 12.73 -13.73
CA PHE A 21 -5.18 11.44 -14.29
C PHE A 21 -6.21 10.91 -15.29
N LEU A 22 -7.51 10.98 -14.95
CA LEU A 22 -8.58 10.53 -15.84
C LEU A 22 -8.64 11.36 -17.13
N ARG A 23 -8.46 12.68 -17.03
CA ARG A 23 -8.39 13.58 -18.20
C ARG A 23 -7.20 13.28 -19.10
N GLU A 24 -6.01 13.13 -18.52
CA GLU A 24 -4.77 12.82 -19.27
C GLU A 24 -4.86 11.47 -20.00
N LYS A 25 -5.55 10.49 -19.40
CA LYS A 25 -5.78 9.18 -20.03
C LYS A 25 -6.98 9.15 -20.98
N GLY A 26 -7.77 10.22 -21.06
CA GLY A 26 -9.02 10.25 -21.83
C GLY A 26 -10.06 9.24 -21.32
N ILE A 27 -10.03 8.88 -20.03
CA ILE A 27 -10.93 7.89 -19.42
C ILE A 27 -12.07 8.63 -18.73
N THR A 28 -13.32 8.31 -19.10
CA THR A 28 -14.46 8.89 -18.38
C THR A 28 -14.63 8.23 -17.01
N GLN A 29 -15.28 8.91 -16.05
CA GLN A 29 -15.58 8.33 -14.73
C GLN A 29 -16.44 7.06 -14.84
N SER A 30 -17.30 6.96 -15.87
CA SER A 30 -18.07 5.74 -16.14
C SER A 30 -17.17 4.60 -16.58
N ASP A 31 -16.22 4.85 -17.48
CA ASP A 31 -15.27 3.85 -17.97
C ASP A 31 -14.31 3.41 -16.87
N ALA A 32 -13.82 4.36 -16.06
CA ALA A 32 -13.02 4.08 -14.89
C ALA A 32 -13.81 3.17 -13.93
N ALA A 33 -15.06 3.50 -13.60
CA ALA A 33 -15.89 2.66 -12.73
C ALA A 33 -16.06 1.23 -13.28
N ALA A 34 -16.25 1.08 -14.59
CA ALA A 34 -16.35 -0.21 -15.26
C ALA A 34 -15.05 -1.02 -15.16
N GLN A 35 -13.90 -0.41 -15.46
CA GLN A 35 -12.58 -1.05 -15.36
C GLN A 35 -12.23 -1.45 -13.92
N LEU A 36 -12.65 -0.63 -12.95
CA LEU A 36 -12.50 -0.92 -11.52
C LEU A 36 -13.44 -2.04 -11.03
N GLY A 37 -14.41 -2.48 -11.84
CA GLY A 37 -15.42 -3.45 -11.44
C GLY A 37 -16.35 -2.93 -10.35
N LEU A 38 -16.57 -1.61 -10.32
CA LEU A 38 -17.56 -1.00 -9.44
C LEU A 38 -18.96 -1.26 -9.98
N ASP A 39 -19.95 -1.20 -9.08
CA ASP A 39 -21.34 -1.35 -9.45
C ASP A 39 -21.75 -0.33 -10.53
N LYS A 40 -22.47 -0.80 -11.56
CA LYS A 40 -22.81 0.03 -12.73
C LYS A 40 -23.74 1.20 -12.40
N THR A 41 -24.54 1.07 -11.33
CA THR A 41 -25.51 2.10 -10.95
C THR A 41 -24.89 3.19 -10.08
N THR A 42 -23.89 2.85 -9.26
CA THR A 42 -23.31 3.75 -8.24
C THR A 42 -21.83 4.09 -8.45
N GLY A 43 -21.10 3.30 -9.25
CA GLY A 43 -19.65 3.43 -9.42
C GLY A 43 -19.21 4.78 -9.99
N LYS A 44 -19.92 5.26 -11.02
CA LYS A 44 -19.68 6.61 -11.57
C LYS A 44 -19.87 7.68 -10.51
N ALA A 45 -20.99 7.63 -9.79
CA ALA A 45 -21.31 8.62 -8.76
C ALA A 45 -20.26 8.63 -7.65
N ARG A 46 -19.78 7.44 -7.23
CA ARG A 46 -18.71 7.31 -6.24
C ARG A 46 -17.40 7.95 -6.71
N LEU A 47 -16.96 7.68 -7.95
CA LEU A 47 -15.75 8.34 -8.47
C LEU A 47 -15.92 9.86 -8.62
N ASN A 48 -17.11 10.29 -9.04
CA ASN A 48 -17.45 11.71 -9.16
C ASN A 48 -17.36 12.44 -7.81
N THR A 49 -17.76 11.80 -6.70
CA THR A 49 -17.64 12.39 -5.36
C THR A 49 -16.21 12.62 -4.91
N TYR A 50 -15.23 11.89 -5.45
CA TYR A 50 -13.82 12.14 -5.17
C TYR A 50 -13.25 13.28 -6.01
N CYS A 51 -13.71 13.43 -7.25
CA CYS A 51 -13.19 14.44 -8.19
C CYS A 51 -13.75 15.85 -7.94
N HIS A 52 -14.89 15.97 -7.25
CA HIS A 52 -15.57 17.24 -7.08
C HIS A 52 -16.00 17.50 -5.64
N ASP A 53 -15.93 18.76 -5.23
CA ASP A 53 -16.41 19.19 -3.92
C ASP A 53 -17.93 19.00 -3.84
N SER A 54 -18.39 18.53 -2.68
CA SER A 54 -19.81 18.57 -2.33
C SER A 54 -20.30 20.02 -2.19
N ARG A 55 -21.62 20.22 -2.09
CA ARG A 55 -22.22 21.53 -1.79
C ARG A 55 -21.66 22.18 -0.50
N LYS A 56 -21.07 21.39 0.40
CA LYS A 56 -20.43 21.86 1.63
C LYS A 56 -18.91 22.09 1.48
N GLY A 57 -18.36 22.03 0.27
CA GLY A 57 -16.94 22.24 -0.01
C GLY A 57 -16.02 21.10 0.43
N SER A 58 -16.58 19.92 0.71
CA SER A 58 -15.87 18.75 1.23
C SER A 58 -15.86 17.60 0.22
N ARG A 59 -14.79 16.80 0.28
CA ARG A 59 -14.64 15.53 -0.44
C ARG A 59 -14.49 14.40 0.56
N PRO A 60 -15.08 13.22 0.28
CA PRO A 60 -14.85 12.05 1.11
C PRO A 60 -13.42 11.54 0.89
N THR A 61 -12.78 11.12 1.98
CA THR A 61 -11.52 10.38 1.91
C THR A 61 -11.78 9.04 1.23
N PRO A 62 -10.97 8.63 0.22
CA PRO A 62 -11.14 7.34 -0.40
C PRO A 62 -10.81 6.23 0.60
N ASP A 63 -11.58 5.14 0.56
CA ASP A 63 -11.20 3.94 1.30
C ASP A 63 -10.02 3.21 0.63
N ALA A 64 -9.36 2.37 1.40
CA ALA A 64 -8.20 1.61 0.95
C ALA A 64 -8.48 0.72 -0.28
N ARG A 65 -9.71 0.21 -0.42
CA ARG A 65 -10.08 -0.63 -1.57
C ARG A 65 -10.13 0.18 -2.85
N ILE A 66 -10.70 1.38 -2.82
CA ILE A 66 -10.72 2.28 -3.99
C ILE A 66 -9.30 2.69 -4.38
N LEU A 67 -8.47 3.11 -3.42
CA LEU A 67 -7.06 3.44 -3.68
C LEU A 67 -6.32 2.27 -4.34
N TYR A 68 -6.47 1.06 -3.78
CA TYR A 68 -5.86 -0.13 -4.33
C TYR A 68 -6.31 -0.43 -5.76
N LEU A 69 -7.62 -0.38 -6.03
CA LEU A 69 -8.16 -0.67 -7.36
C LEU A 69 -7.71 0.37 -8.40
N LEU A 70 -7.72 1.66 -8.06
CA LEU A 70 -7.24 2.73 -8.94
C LEU A 70 -5.77 2.50 -9.31
N CYS A 71 -4.94 2.22 -8.30
CA CYS A 71 -3.52 1.98 -8.53
C CYS A 71 -3.26 0.72 -9.36
N THR A 72 -3.90 -0.40 -9.01
CA THR A 72 -3.59 -1.70 -9.63
C THR A 72 -4.26 -1.92 -10.98
N ARG A 73 -5.43 -1.34 -11.23
CA ARG A 73 -6.18 -1.55 -12.47
C ARG A 73 -6.02 -0.43 -13.48
N LEU A 74 -5.90 0.81 -13.02
CA LEU A 74 -5.72 1.96 -13.91
C LEU A 74 -4.26 2.43 -13.97
N GLY A 75 -3.39 1.98 -13.07
CA GLY A 75 -2.03 2.51 -12.96
C GLY A 75 -2.00 3.91 -12.36
N PHE A 76 -3.00 4.26 -11.54
CA PHE A 76 -3.03 5.54 -10.86
C PHE A 76 -1.93 5.62 -9.79
N ASP A 77 -1.21 6.73 -9.77
CA ASP A 77 -0.34 7.12 -8.68
C ASP A 77 -0.39 8.63 -8.50
N PHE A 78 -0.13 9.11 -7.28
CA PHE A 78 -0.11 10.55 -7.03
C PHE A 78 0.89 10.91 -5.93
N LYS A 79 1.34 12.17 -5.91
CA LYS A 79 2.23 12.70 -4.89
C LYS A 79 1.41 13.42 -3.82
N TYR A 80 1.70 13.13 -2.55
CA TYR A 80 1.14 13.83 -1.41
C TYR A 80 2.23 14.09 -0.37
N ARG A 81 2.42 15.35 0.02
CA ARG A 81 3.44 15.79 0.99
C ARG A 81 4.85 15.22 0.72
N GLY A 82 5.25 15.17 -0.55
CA GLY A 82 6.56 14.64 -0.98
C GLY A 82 6.65 13.12 -1.12
N TYR A 83 5.60 12.38 -0.76
CA TYR A 83 5.53 10.93 -0.91
C TYR A 83 4.72 10.52 -2.15
N LYS A 84 5.22 9.54 -2.91
CA LYS A 84 4.45 8.90 -3.98
C LYS A 84 3.54 7.83 -3.36
N ILE A 85 2.24 7.96 -3.59
CA ILE A 85 1.22 7.00 -3.18
C ILE A 85 0.88 6.13 -4.39
N SER A 86 1.08 4.82 -4.25
CA SER A 86 0.81 3.80 -5.27
C SER A 86 0.52 2.45 -4.59
N ALA A 87 -0.10 1.51 -5.31
CA ALA A 87 -0.25 0.13 -4.83
C ALA A 87 0.78 -0.79 -5.49
N ALA A 88 1.44 -1.61 -4.68
CA ALA A 88 2.31 -2.68 -5.13
C ALA A 88 1.61 -4.03 -4.90
N THR A 89 1.61 -4.91 -5.89
CA THR A 89 1.24 -6.31 -5.69
C THR A 89 2.47 -7.09 -5.25
N LEU A 90 2.33 -8.00 -4.29
CA LEU A 90 3.41 -8.86 -3.79
C LEU A 90 4.03 -9.75 -4.90
N ASN A 91 3.38 -9.85 -6.08
CA ASN A 91 3.82 -10.62 -7.23
C ASN A 91 4.51 -9.77 -8.33
N GLY A 92 5.04 -8.59 -8.00
CA GLY A 92 6.10 -7.93 -8.77
C GLY A 92 5.75 -7.33 -10.14
N LYS A 93 4.51 -7.44 -10.63
CA LYS A 93 4.13 -6.90 -11.95
C LYS A 93 3.79 -5.40 -11.99
N GLY A 94 3.93 -4.67 -10.87
CA GLY A 94 3.46 -3.29 -10.73
C GLY A 94 4.51 -2.25 -10.33
N LEU A 95 5.80 -2.58 -10.37
CA LEU A 95 6.86 -1.64 -10.01
C LEU A 95 8.03 -1.77 -11.00
N SER A 96 8.23 -0.78 -11.87
CA SER A 96 9.61 -0.31 -12.01
C SER A 96 9.92 0.36 -10.68
N LEU A 97 10.52 -0.38 -9.76
CA LEU A 97 11.11 0.21 -8.57
C LEU A 97 12.03 1.32 -9.08
N ALA A 98 11.67 2.58 -8.84
CA ALA A 98 12.71 3.59 -8.77
C ALA A 98 13.72 3.04 -7.77
N GLU A 99 14.96 2.83 -8.23
CA GLU A 99 16.09 2.40 -7.42
C GLU A 99 16.30 3.41 -6.29
N LYS A 100 15.49 3.30 -5.23
CA LYS A 100 15.91 3.80 -3.94
C LYS A 100 16.98 2.84 -3.45
N PRO A 101 18.08 3.34 -2.88
CA PRO A 101 19.07 2.48 -2.26
C PRO A 101 18.37 1.57 -1.27
N VAL A 102 18.73 0.29 -1.29
CA VAL A 102 18.18 -0.75 -0.44
C VAL A 102 18.33 -0.31 1.02
N GLU A 103 17.26 0.22 1.61
CA GLU A 103 17.21 0.46 3.05
C GLU A 103 17.24 -0.91 3.72
N GLN A 104 18.39 -1.25 4.31
CA GLN A 104 18.52 -2.41 5.17
C GLN A 104 17.68 -2.14 6.43
N LEU A 105 16.52 -2.78 6.53
CA LEU A 105 15.77 -2.84 7.77
C LEU A 105 16.59 -3.61 8.81
N LEU A 106 17.14 -2.89 9.79
CA LEU A 106 17.79 -3.49 10.95
C LEU A 106 16.72 -4.08 11.86
N LEU A 107 16.58 -5.40 11.85
CA LEU A 107 15.73 -6.13 12.79
C LEU A 107 16.60 -6.62 13.94
N GLN A 108 16.56 -5.91 15.06
CA GLN A 108 17.17 -6.36 16.31
C GLN A 108 16.24 -7.38 16.98
N PHE A 109 16.73 -8.60 17.18
CA PHE A 109 16.04 -9.63 17.95
C PHE A 109 17.00 -10.11 19.04
N ASP A 110 16.62 -9.91 20.30
CA ASP A 110 17.31 -10.46 21.46
C ASP A 110 16.33 -11.39 22.18
N GLY A 111 16.70 -12.66 22.27
CA GLY A 111 15.91 -13.71 22.89
C GLY A 111 16.85 -14.68 23.59
N GLN A 112 16.75 -14.74 24.92
CA GLN A 112 17.55 -15.64 25.74
C GLN A 112 16.76 -16.91 26.05
N PHE A 113 17.35 -18.06 25.75
CA PHE A 113 16.80 -19.36 26.08
C PHE A 113 17.71 -20.03 27.11
N ASN A 114 17.17 -20.31 28.30
CA ASN A 114 17.88 -21.08 29.31
C ASN A 114 17.87 -22.55 28.91
N LEU A 115 19.00 -23.04 28.42
CA LEU A 115 19.18 -24.47 28.18
C LEU A 115 19.38 -25.16 29.54
N THR A 116 18.49 -26.11 29.86
CA THR A 116 18.58 -26.91 31.09
C THR A 116 19.74 -27.91 31.06
N ASN A 117 20.32 -28.16 29.87
CA ASN A 117 21.42 -29.09 29.65
C ASN A 117 22.56 -28.39 28.90
N GLN A 118 23.77 -28.42 29.46
CA GLN A 118 24.98 -27.80 28.90
C GLN A 118 25.50 -28.48 27.63
N THR A 119 24.97 -29.64 27.27
CA THR A 119 25.35 -30.41 26.08
C THR A 119 24.43 -30.18 24.87
N GLY A 120 23.45 -29.29 24.99
CA GLY A 120 22.56 -28.92 23.90
C GLY A 120 23.26 -28.17 22.78
N THR A 121 22.76 -28.33 21.55
CA THR A 121 23.20 -27.55 20.39
C THR A 121 22.10 -26.57 19.99
N ALA A 122 22.50 -25.33 19.71
CA ALA A 122 21.65 -24.33 19.09
C ALA A 122 22.10 -24.13 17.64
N SER A 123 21.15 -24.05 16.71
CA SER A 123 21.43 -23.80 15.30
C SER A 123 20.47 -22.76 14.76
N ILE A 124 21.01 -21.78 14.03
CA ILE A 124 20.25 -20.73 13.36
C ILE A 124 20.36 -20.98 11.86
N SER A 125 19.22 -21.07 11.19
CA SER A 125 19.16 -21.15 9.73
C SER A 125 18.45 -19.92 9.18
N VAL A 126 19.05 -19.32 8.16
CA VAL A 126 18.47 -18.18 7.46
C VAL A 126 18.31 -18.53 5.99
N LYS A 127 17.08 -18.42 5.48
CA LYS A 127 16.75 -18.57 4.05
C LYS A 127 16.24 -17.26 3.48
N ARG A 128 16.53 -17.02 2.20
CA ARG A 128 16.16 -15.79 1.49
C ARG A 128 15.44 -16.11 0.17
N PRO A 129 14.22 -16.68 0.21
CA PRO A 129 13.41 -16.81 -0.99
C PRO A 129 12.98 -15.42 -1.52
N PRO A 130 12.59 -15.31 -2.80
CA PRO A 130 12.16 -14.03 -3.37
C PRO A 130 11.04 -13.37 -2.54
N GLY A 131 11.28 -12.14 -2.08
CA GLY A 131 10.29 -11.32 -1.36
C GLY A 131 10.17 -11.54 0.16
N ARG A 132 10.95 -12.43 0.79
CA ARG A 132 10.93 -12.61 2.26
C ARG A 132 12.25 -13.15 2.83
N ILE A 133 12.42 -13.03 4.14
CA ILE A 133 13.49 -13.67 4.91
C ILE A 133 12.84 -14.65 5.88
N GLU A 134 13.34 -15.88 5.93
CA GLU A 134 12.94 -16.88 6.90
C GLU A 134 14.10 -17.14 7.86
N VAL A 135 13.85 -17.01 9.17
CA VAL A 135 14.81 -17.33 10.22
C VAL A 135 14.23 -18.46 11.06
N ALA A 136 14.97 -19.55 11.20
CA ALA A 136 14.61 -20.69 12.03
C ALA A 136 15.67 -20.89 13.12
N LEU A 137 15.21 -20.95 14.37
CA LEU A 137 16.02 -21.37 15.52
C LEU A 137 15.68 -22.83 15.83
N THR A 138 16.69 -23.67 15.93
CA THR A 138 16.54 -25.07 16.36
C THR A 138 17.38 -25.31 17.60
N LEU A 139 16.74 -25.86 18.64
CA LEU A 139 17.38 -26.28 19.88
C LEU A 139 17.32 -27.80 19.94
N LYS A 140 18.46 -28.46 20.11
CA LYS A 140 18.55 -29.90 20.27
C LYS A 140 19.26 -30.21 21.58
N GLY A 141 18.56 -30.79 22.55
CA GLY A 141 19.18 -31.36 23.75
C GLY A 141 19.86 -32.68 23.41
N ALA A 142 21.01 -32.96 24.03
CA ALA A 142 21.50 -34.33 24.11
C ALA A 142 20.65 -35.07 25.16
N LEU A 143 20.31 -36.32 24.87
CA LEU A 143 19.71 -37.23 25.86
C LEU A 143 20.72 -37.52 26.97
#